data_AF-A0A2D9IQV3-F1
#
_entry.id   AF-A0A2D9IQV3-F1
#
_cell.length_a   1.000
_cell.length_b   1.000
_cell.length_c   1.000
_cell.angle_alpha   90.00
_cell.angle_beta   90.00
_cell.angle_gamma   90.00
#
_symmetry.space_group_name_H-M   'P 1'
#
loop_
_entity.id
_entity.type
_entity.pdbx_description
1 polymer ?
#
loop_
_entity_poly.entity_id
_entity_poly.type
_entity_poly.pdbx_seq_one_letter_code
_entity_poly.pdbx_strand_id
1 'polypeptide(L)' 'MIEKLLFALGSVIAFEGFFLAIIPERIKKTLSQISIISNKQLSRIGLVMMAIGIIIIGVTDI' A
#
# COMPACT_ATOMS: atom_id res chain seq x y z
N MET A 1 -17.18 -12.25 -8.96
CA MET A 1 -15.79 -12.44 -8.44
C MET A 1 -14.77 -11.61 -9.19
N ILE A 2 -14.71 -11.69 -10.54
CA ILE A 2 -13.79 -10.88 -11.36
C ILE A 2 -14.01 -9.37 -11.15
N GLU A 3 -15.26 -8.91 -11.06
CA GLU A 3 -15.56 -7.49 -10.82
C GLU A 3 -14.99 -6.96 -9.50
N LYS A 4 -15.11 -7.72 -8.40
CA LYS A 4 -14.54 -7.35 -7.10
C LYS A 4 -13.01 -7.28 -7.17
N LEU A 5 -12.38 -8.21 -7.89
CA LEU A 5 -10.93 -8.21 -8.10
C LEU A 5 -10.49 -6.99 -8.92
N LEU A 6 -11.17 -6.69 -10.02
CA LEU A 6 -10.90 -5.52 -10.85
C LEU A 6 -11.11 -4.21 -10.08
N PHE A 7 -12.14 -4.13 -9.24
CA PHE A 7 -12.39 -2.98 -8.39
C PHE A 7 -11.28 -2.79 -7.34
N ALA A 8 -10.85 -3.86 -6.68
CA ALA A 8 -9.76 -3.81 -5.71
C ALA A 8 -8.44 -3.35 -6.37
N LEU A 9 -8.08 -3.96 -7.50
CA LEU A 9 -6.89 -3.58 -8.26
C LEU A 9 -6.98 -2.15 -8.78
N GLY A 10 -8.11 -1.76 -9.35
CA GLY A 10 -8.34 -0.41 -9.85
C GLY A 10 -8.27 0.64 -8.75
N SER A 11 -8.77 0.32 -7.54
CA SER A 11 -8.71 1.22 -6.39
C SER A 11 -7.27 1.44 -5.92
N VAL A 12 -6.45 0.38 -5.83
CA VAL A 12 -5.04 0.50 -5.47
C VAL A 12 -4.29 1.35 -6.49
N ILE A 13 -4.45 1.06 -7.78
CA ILE A 13 -3.78 1.81 -8.86
C ILE A 13 -4.21 3.28 -8.86
N ALA A 14 -5.51 3.57 -8.69
CA ALA A 14 -6.01 4.94 -8.65
C ALA A 14 -5.43 5.70 -7.45
N PHE A 15 -5.36 5.07 -6.28
CA PHE A 15 -4.84 5.71 -5.07
C PHE A 15 -3.34 5.96 -5.18
N GLU A 16 -2.55 4.95 -5.59
CA GLU A 16 -1.11 5.11 -5.81
C GLU A 16 -0.80 6.17 -6.87
N GLY A 17 -1.51 6.13 -8.00
CA GLY A 17 -1.39 7.12 -9.08
C GLY A 17 -1.76 8.53 -8.64
N PHE A 18 -2.79 8.69 -7.80
CA PHE A 18 -3.19 9.99 -7.26
C PHE A 18 -2.10 10.63 -6.41
N PHE A 19 -1.48 9.88 -5.49
CA PHE A 19 -0.39 10.42 -4.67
C PHE A 19 0.85 10.76 -5.49
N LEU A 20 1.17 9.94 -6.49
CA LEU A 20 2.24 10.23 -7.43
C LEU A 20 1.97 11.50 -8.25
N ALA A 21 0.71 11.74 -8.64
CA ALA A 21 0.32 12.91 -9.42
C ALA A 21 0.34 14.21 -8.61
N ILE A 22 -0.14 14.19 -7.37
CA ILE A 22 -0.33 15.42 -6.57
C ILE A 22 0.92 15.77 -5.75
N ILE A 23 1.65 14.77 -5.23
CA ILE A 23 2.78 15.04 -4.33
C ILE A 23 4.01 14.16 -4.62
N PRO A 24 4.55 14.21 -5.85
CA PRO A 24 5.66 13.35 -6.28
C PRO A 24 6.93 13.55 -5.45
N GLU A 25 7.23 14.79 -5.02
CA GLU A 25 8.43 15.10 -4.23
C GLU A 25 8.40 14.49 -2.84
N ARG A 26 7.23 14.48 -2.18
CA ARG A 26 7.09 13.84 -0.86
C ARG A 26 7.26 12.33 -0.97
N ILE A 27 6.72 11.71 -2.02
CA ILE A 27 6.90 10.26 -2.27
C ILE A 27 8.38 9.93 -2.42
N LYS A 28 9.14 10.68 -3.24
CA LYS A 28 10.59 10.48 -3.41
C LYS A 28 11.36 10.60 -2.09
N LYS A 29 11.01 11.59 -1.26
CA LYS A 29 11.63 11.78 0.06
C LYS A 29 11.31 10.63 1.03
N THR A 30 10.08 10.13 1.02
CA THR A 30 9.71 8.96 1.84
C THR A 30 10.46 7.71 1.37
N LEU A 31 10.58 7.49 0.05
CA LEU A 31 11.32 6.36 -0.50
C LEU A 31 12.81 6.39 -0.13
N SER A 32 13.44 7.57 -0.10
CA SER A 32 14.84 7.69 0.35
C SER A 32 15.02 7.48 1.84
N GLN A 33 13.99 7.75 2.65
CA GLN A 33 13.98 7.39 4.07
C GLN A 33 13.73 5.89 4.29
N ILE A 34 12.98 5.24 3.41
CA ILE A 34 12.76 3.80 3.48
C ILE A 34 14.01 3.03 3.04
N SER A 35 14.78 3.55 2.07
CA SER A 35 15.99 2.87 1.56
C SER A 35 17.12 2.71 2.57
N ILE A 36 17.12 3.51 3.65
CA ILE A 36 18.09 3.40 4.75
C ILE A 36 17.65 2.38 5.84
N ILE A 37 16.41 1.88 5.78
CA ILE A 37 15.91 0.87 6.71
C ILE A 37 16.41 -0.51 6.28
N SER A 38 16.80 -1.35 7.24
CA SER A 38 17.24 -2.72 6.92
C SER A 38 16.14 -3.54 6.25
N ASN A 39 16.49 -4.37 5.27
CA ASN A 39 15.54 -5.25 4.57
C ASN A 39 14.72 -6.12 5.52
N LYS A 40 15.32 -6.57 6.63
CA LYS A 40 14.64 -7.38 7.66
C LYS A 40 13.56 -6.59 8.40
N GLN A 41 13.82 -5.33 8.74
CA GLN A 41 12.82 -4.46 9.35
C GLN A 41 11.72 -4.11 8.34
N LEU A 42 12.09 -3.77 7.10
CA LEU A 42 11.14 -3.45 6.05
C LEU A 42 10.19 -4.62 5.76
N SER A 43 10.72 -5.84 5.69
CA SER A 43 9.93 -7.07 5.53
C SER A 43 8.94 -7.29 6.69
N ARG A 44 9.37 -7.04 7.94
CA ARG A 44 8.47 -7.13 9.11
C ARG A 44 7.37 -6.08 9.07
N ILE A 45 7.70 -4.84 8.73
CA ILE A 45 6.70 -3.77 8.59
C ILE A 45 5.70 -4.13 7.50
N GLY A 46 6.17 -4.62 6.35
CA GLY A 46 5.31 -5.09 5.25
C GLY A 46 4.37 -6.21 5.69
N LEU A 47 4.88 -7.21 6.43
CA LEU A 47 4.05 -8.29 6.97
C LEU A 47 2.98 -7.79 7.97
N VAL A 48 3.35 -6.86 8.86
CA VAL A 48 2.40 -6.26 9.81
C VAL A 48 1.32 -5.46 9.08
N MET A 49 1.69 -4.63 8.11
CA MET A 49 0.74 -3.86 7.29
C MET A 49 -0.19 -4.78 6.50
N MET A 50 0.33 -5.87 5.93
CA MET A 50 -0.47 -6.89 5.24
C MET A 50 -1.48 -7.54 6.19
N ALA A 51 -1.06 -7.94 7.38
CA ALA A 51 -1.94 -8.56 8.37
C ALA A 51 -3.07 -7.61 8.79
N ILE A 52 -2.75 -6.34 9.04
CA ILE A 52 -3.74 -5.30 9.34
C ILE A 52 -4.73 -5.14 8.19
N GLY A 53 -4.24 -5.06 6.95
CA GLY A 53 -5.09 -4.97 5.76
C GLY A 53 -6.05 -6.14 5.60
N ILE A 54 -5.56 -7.38 5.80
CA ILE A 54 -6.39 -8.58 5.76
C ILE A 54 -7.45 -8.57 6.86
N ILE A 55 -7.11 -8.14 8.08
CA ILE A 55 -8.07 -8.04 9.20
C ILE A 55 -9.14 -7.00 8.87
N ILE A 56 -8.75 -5.81 8.40
CA ILE A 56 -9.71 -4.76 8.04
C ILE A 56 -10.67 -5.27 6.96
N ILE A 57 -10.13 -5.82 5.87
CA ILE A 57 -10.94 -6.37 4.77
C ILE A 57 -11.83 -7.52 5.25
N GLY A 58 -11.34 -8.38 6.14
CA GLY A 58 -12.10 -9.52 6.65
C GLY A 58 -13.18 -9.15 7.67
N VAL A 59 -13.06 -8.02 8.37
CA VAL A 59 -14.06 -7.51 9.32
C VAL A 59 -15.10 -6.64 8.63
N THR A 60 -14.72 -5.92 7.59
CA THR A 60 -15.68 -5.22 6.73
C THR A 60 -16.27 -6.22 5.75
N ASP A 61 -17.58 -6.51 5.81
CA ASP A 61 -18.29 -7.43 4.88
C ASP A 61 -18.34 -6.90 3.41
N ILE A 62 -17.20 -6.52 2.84
CA ILE A 62 -17.03 -6.03 1.45
C ILE A 62 -16.78 -7.20 0.50
#